data_AF-A0A1C4U3E1-F1
#
_entry.id   AF-A0A1C4U3E1-F1
#
_cell.length_a   1.000
_cell.length_b   1.000
_cell.length_c   1.000
_cell.angle_alpha   90.00
_cell.angle_beta   90.00
_cell.angle_gamma   90.00
#
_symmetry.space_group_name_H-M   'P 1'
#
loop_
_entity.id
_entity.type
_entity.pdbx_description
1 polymer ?
#
loop_
_entity_poly.entity_id
_entity_poly.type
_entity_poly.pdbx_seq_one_letter_code
_entity_poly.pdbx_strand_id
1 'polypeptide(L)'
;MIIVAAVVALLCCAGALTGGGIWFFRTVQGATAPARDAATAYLDDVRDGNHPEAYARLCEEVRSQLTEEEFARARAAEPPLGGYRVTSTEVSSSTGGRPRAEVTVTGGGREKVLVLVEEGGDWRVCGGL
;
A
#
# COMPACT_ATOMS: atom_id res chain seq x y z
N MET A 1 14.27 23.28 36.80
CA MET A 1 13.42 23.84 35.72
C MET A 1 12.93 22.68 34.86
N ILE A 2 11.61 22.47 34.87
CA ILE A 2 10.75 22.06 33.74
C ILE A 2 11.18 20.76 33.02
N ILE A 3 10.60 19.58 33.30
CA ILE A 3 9.30 19.11 32.77
C ILE A 3 9.16 19.31 31.24
N VAL A 4 10.15 18.92 30.44
CA VAL A 4 10.01 18.69 28.98
C VAL A 4 11.14 17.71 28.62
N ALA A 5 10.96 16.49 28.13
CA ALA A 5 9.96 15.98 27.21
C ALA A 5 9.71 14.49 27.52
N ALA A 6 8.82 14.23 28.47
CA ALA A 6 8.18 12.93 28.65
C ALA A 6 7.12 12.65 27.55
N VAL A 7 7.41 13.04 26.30
CA VAL A 7 6.50 12.95 25.14
C VAL A 7 7.05 12.03 24.04
N VAL A 8 8.28 11.52 24.18
CA VAL A 8 8.84 10.57 23.20
C VAL A 8 8.36 9.13 23.44
N ALA A 9 7.86 8.81 24.63
CA ALA A 9 7.40 7.45 24.97
C ALA A 9 5.95 7.14 24.51
N LEU A 10 5.17 8.15 24.09
CA LEU A 10 3.77 7.97 23.67
C LEU A 10 3.59 7.72 22.17
N LEU A 11 4.65 7.92 21.37
CA LEU A 11 4.65 7.62 19.92
C LEU A 11 5.08 6.18 19.60
N CYS A 12 5.37 5.35 20.61
CA CYS A 12 5.82 3.97 20.43
C CYS A 12 4.66 2.94 20.39
N CYS A 13 3.41 3.36 20.59
CA CYS A 13 2.26 2.44 20.69
C CYS A 13 1.15 2.64 19.65
N ALA A 14 1.31 3.52 18.65
CA ALA A 14 0.23 3.75 17.67
C ALA A 14 0.67 4.09 16.23
N GLY A 15 1.91 3.83 15.82
CA GLY A 15 2.26 4.07 14.40
C GLY A 15 3.71 3.82 13.94
N ALA A 16 4.53 3.10 14.72
CA ALA A 16 5.95 2.93 14.43
C ALA A 16 6.40 1.45 14.30
N LEU A 17 5.48 0.55 13.97
CA LEU A 17 5.76 -0.87 13.72
C LEU A 17 5.00 -1.30 12.45
N THR A 18 5.38 -0.85 11.26
CA THR A 18 5.95 -1.74 10.22
C THR A 18 6.83 -1.01 9.19
N GLY A 19 7.40 0.15 9.51
CA GLY A 19 8.39 0.84 8.66
C GLY A 19 9.80 0.19 8.63
N GLY A 20 9.91 -1.08 9.03
CA GLY A 20 11.17 -1.80 9.21
C GLY A 20 11.46 -2.76 8.06
N GLY A 21 11.68 -2.22 6.86
CA GLY A 21 12.03 -2.99 5.66
C GLY A 21 12.97 -2.25 4.72
N ILE A 22 13.92 -1.48 5.25
CA ILE A 22 14.92 -0.80 4.44
C ILE A 22 15.96 -1.83 3.97
N TRP A 23 16.17 -1.87 2.64
CA TRP A 23 17.49 -2.04 1.99
C TRP A 23 17.75 -3.28 1.10
N PHE A 24 16.94 -3.62 0.07
CA PHE A 24 17.54 -4.48 -0.99
C PHE A 24 17.24 -4.25 -2.48
N PHE A 25 16.36 -3.34 -2.92
CA PHE A 25 16.23 -3.10 -4.37
C PHE A 25 16.56 -1.67 -4.75
N ARG A 26 17.86 -1.46 -4.86
CA ARG A 26 18.56 -0.39 -5.56
C ARG A 26 17.88 0.01 -6.88
N THR A 27 17.80 1.33 -7.07
CA THR A 27 17.98 2.08 -8.34
C THR A 27 17.05 1.77 -9.50
N VAL A 28 15.84 2.35 -9.51
CA VAL A 28 15.34 3.15 -10.64
C VAL A 28 14.07 3.91 -10.19
N GLN A 29 13.90 5.16 -10.62
CA GLN A 29 12.64 5.94 -10.60
C GLN A 29 12.27 6.74 -9.33
N GLY A 30 12.94 7.88 -9.12
CA GLY A 30 12.65 8.84 -8.04
C GLY A 30 11.26 9.52 -8.06
N ALA A 31 10.42 9.24 -9.07
CA ALA A 31 9.03 9.71 -9.13
C ALA A 31 8.00 8.59 -8.93
N THR A 32 8.39 7.33 -9.10
CA THR A 32 7.48 6.17 -8.99
C THR A 32 7.67 5.38 -7.71
N ALA A 33 8.77 5.65 -6.97
CA ALA A 33 9.05 5.02 -5.69
C ALA A 33 7.89 5.12 -4.68
N PRO A 34 7.20 6.26 -4.49
CA PRO A 34 6.14 6.34 -3.49
C PRO A 34 4.93 5.45 -3.83
N ALA A 35 4.54 5.38 -5.11
CA ALA A 35 3.47 4.52 -5.57
C ALA A 35 3.84 3.04 -5.47
N ARG A 36 5.08 2.69 -5.85
CA ARG A 36 5.60 1.33 -5.74
C ARG A 36 5.65 0.87 -4.29
N ASP A 37 6.09 1.73 -3.38
CA ASP A 37 6.21 1.42 -1.96
C ASP A 37 4.82 1.23 -1.33
N ALA A 38 3.84 2.07 -1.67
CA ALA A 38 2.45 1.89 -1.23
C ALA A 38 1.83 0.59 -1.74
N ALA A 39 2.07 0.23 -3.01
CA ALA A 39 1.61 -1.03 -3.59
C ALA A 39 2.25 -2.24 -2.91
N THR A 40 3.55 -2.15 -2.61
CA THR A 40 4.30 -3.20 -1.91
C THR A 40 3.79 -3.36 -0.48
N ALA A 41 3.58 -2.26 0.25
CA ALA A 41 3.01 -2.29 1.60
C ALA A 41 1.63 -2.95 1.62
N TYR A 42 0.74 -2.58 0.69
CA TYR A 42 -0.57 -3.23 0.54
C TYR A 42 -0.45 -4.74 0.31
N LEU A 43 0.44 -5.17 -0.59
CA LEU A 43 0.64 -6.58 -0.89
C LEU A 43 1.25 -7.35 0.29
N ASP A 44 2.15 -6.73 1.03
CA ASP A 44 2.72 -7.30 2.26
C ASP A 44 1.63 -7.49 3.32
N ASP A 45 0.74 -6.52 3.53
CA ASP A 45 -0.37 -6.69 4.47
C ASP A 45 -1.32 -7.81 4.05
N VAL A 46 -1.64 -7.92 2.76
CA VAL A 46 -2.51 -9.00 2.27
C VAL A 46 -1.80 -10.36 2.40
N ARG A 47 -0.49 -10.43 2.15
CA ARG A 47 0.31 -11.65 2.36
C ARG A 47 0.33 -12.06 3.83
N ASP A 48 0.50 -11.08 4.72
CA ASP A 48 0.64 -11.31 6.16
C ASP A 48 -0.73 -11.50 6.85
N GLY A 49 -1.84 -11.39 6.11
CA GLY A 49 -3.21 -11.56 6.61
C GLY A 49 -3.76 -10.33 7.35
N ASN A 50 -3.07 -9.19 7.28
CA ASN A 50 -3.46 -7.93 7.89
C ASN A 50 -4.53 -7.21 7.05
N HIS A 51 -5.70 -7.82 6.91
CA HIS A 51 -6.80 -7.27 6.10
C HIS A 51 -7.26 -5.85 6.49
N PRO A 52 -7.33 -5.46 7.78
CA PRO A 52 -7.67 -4.07 8.16
C PRO A 52 -6.67 -3.04 7.63
N GLU A 53 -5.38 -3.36 7.71
CA GLU A 53 -4.29 -2.52 7.22
C GLU A 53 -4.31 -2.41 5.68
N ALA A 54 -4.51 -3.53 5.00
CA ALA A 54 -4.68 -3.56 3.55
C ALA A 54 -5.91 -2.72 3.13
N TYR A 55 -7.01 -2.79 3.87
CA TYR A 55 -8.21 -1.99 3.62
C TYR A 55 -7.97 -0.49 3.84
N ALA A 56 -7.21 -0.11 4.88
CA ALA A 56 -6.85 1.27 5.16
C ALA A 56 -6.00 1.92 4.05
N ARG A 57 -5.30 1.12 3.23
CA ARG A 57 -4.51 1.56 2.07
C ARG A 57 -5.33 1.66 0.78
N LEU A 58 -6.61 1.24 0.79
CA LEU A 58 -7.51 1.45 -0.33
C LEU A 58 -7.93 2.93 -0.42
N CYS A 59 -8.28 3.35 -1.64
CA CYS A 59 -8.77 4.70 -1.85
C CYS A 59 -10.21 4.88 -1.38
N GLU A 60 -10.60 6.12 -1.12
CA GLU A 60 -11.92 6.45 -0.60
C GLU A 60 -13.04 5.89 -1.49
N GLU A 61 -12.87 5.96 -2.81
CA GLU A 61 -13.84 5.44 -3.78
C GLU A 61 -14.12 3.95 -3.56
N VAL A 62 -13.10 3.11 -3.39
CA VAL A 62 -13.27 1.68 -3.13
C VAL A 62 -13.85 1.45 -1.74
N ARG A 63 -13.39 2.18 -0.73
CA ARG A 63 -13.88 2.06 0.66
C ARG A 63 -15.33 2.49 0.80
N SER A 64 -15.82 3.39 -0.06
CA SER A 64 -17.22 3.79 -0.10
C SER A 64 -18.14 2.72 -0.71
N GLN A 65 -17.59 1.84 -1.56
CA GLN A 65 -18.33 0.77 -2.24
C GLN A 65 -18.22 -0.58 -1.55
N LEU A 66 -17.15 -0.79 -0.78
CA LEU A 66 -16.83 -2.04 -0.12
C LEU A 66 -16.50 -1.79 1.35
N THR A 67 -17.19 -2.48 2.25
CA THR A 67 -16.89 -2.39 3.69
C THR A 67 -15.64 -3.19 4.05
N GLU A 68 -15.01 -2.85 5.18
CA GLU A 68 -13.82 -3.57 5.68
C GLU A 68 -14.11 -5.06 5.90
N GLU A 69 -15.27 -5.39 6.46
CA GLU A 69 -15.69 -6.78 6.72
C GLU A 69 -15.93 -7.57 5.42
N GLU A 70 -16.48 -6.93 4.38
CA GLU A 70 -16.63 -7.56 3.07
C GLU A 70 -15.28 -7.78 2.40
N PHE A 71 -14.37 -6.80 2.48
CA PHE A 71 -13.02 -6.94 1.98
C PHE A 71 -12.26 -8.07 2.69
N ALA A 72 -12.29 -8.10 4.02
CA ALA A 72 -11.63 -9.13 4.81
C ALA A 72 -12.20 -10.53 4.51
N ARG A 73 -13.53 -10.66 4.37
CA ARG A 73 -14.16 -11.93 3.98
C ARG A 73 -13.76 -12.37 2.57
N ALA A 74 -13.74 -11.45 1.60
CA ALA A 74 -13.31 -11.75 0.24
C ALA A 74 -11.85 -12.23 0.22
N ARG A 75 -10.95 -11.52 0.91
CA ARG A 75 -9.53 -11.88 1.02
C ARG A 75 -9.29 -13.19 1.77
N ALA A 76 -10.04 -13.45 2.83
CA ALA A 76 -9.95 -14.71 3.57
C ALA A 76 -10.46 -15.91 2.76
N ALA A 77 -11.36 -15.69 1.79
CA ALA A 77 -11.82 -16.72 0.87
C ALA A 77 -10.83 -17.00 -0.28
N GLU A 78 -9.92 -16.07 -0.55
CA GLU A 78 -8.86 -16.25 -1.54
C GLU A 78 -7.69 -17.06 -0.97
N PRO A 79 -6.96 -17.83 -1.80
CA PRO A 79 -5.71 -18.44 -1.39
C PRO A 79 -4.73 -17.35 -0.94
N PRO A 80 -3.90 -17.60 0.10
CA PRO A 80 -2.92 -16.63 0.56
C PRO A 80 -2.03 -16.20 -0.61
N LEU A 81 -1.78 -14.89 -0.70
CA LEU A 81 -0.82 -14.36 -1.66
C LEU A 81 0.53 -15.03 -1.37
N GLY A 82 0.99 -15.87 -2.30
CA GLY A 82 2.33 -16.44 -2.24
C GLY A 82 3.39 -15.37 -2.50
N GLY A 83 4.61 -15.81 -2.82
CA GLY A 83 5.65 -14.89 -3.26
C GLY A 83 5.19 -14.06 -4.47
N TYR A 84 5.31 -12.74 -4.36
CA TYR A 84 5.05 -11.80 -5.44
C TYR A 84 6.32 -11.04 -5.81
N ARG A 85 6.36 -10.51 -7.04
CA ARG A 85 7.42 -9.62 -7.52
C ARG A 85 6.79 -8.47 -8.28
N VAL A 86 7.15 -7.24 -7.91
CA VAL A 86 6.82 -6.05 -8.72
C VAL A 86 7.70 -6.07 -9.97
N THR A 87 7.09 -6.15 -11.16
CA THR A 87 7.79 -6.22 -12.46
C THR A 87 7.85 -4.87 -13.14
N SER A 88 6.80 -4.06 -13.03
CA SER A 88 6.74 -2.73 -13.63
C SER A 88 6.02 -1.73 -12.72
N THR A 89 6.34 -0.46 -12.88
CA THR A 89 5.69 0.65 -12.17
C THR A 89 5.65 1.81 -13.15
N GLU A 90 4.45 2.17 -13.57
CA GLU A 90 4.19 3.25 -14.50
C GLU A 90 3.42 4.34 -13.75
N VAL A 91 3.99 5.54 -13.66
CA VAL A 91 3.29 6.68 -13.07
C VAL A 91 2.84 7.60 -14.19
N SER A 92 1.54 7.81 -14.24
CA SER A 92 0.85 8.68 -15.17
C SER A 92 0.33 9.89 -14.40
N SER A 93 1.08 10.98 -14.44
CA SER A 93 0.58 12.28 -13.97
C SER A 93 -0.31 12.88 -15.05
N SER A 94 -1.60 13.04 -14.78
CA SER A 94 -2.51 13.73 -15.70
C SER A 94 -2.37 15.25 -15.51
N THR A 95 -2.14 15.99 -16.60
CA THR A 95 -2.03 17.46 -16.56
C THR A 95 -3.38 18.05 -16.13
N GLY A 96 -3.51 18.40 -14.84
CA GLY A 96 -4.75 18.94 -14.25
C GLY A 96 -5.62 17.93 -13.49
N GLY A 97 -5.15 16.69 -13.28
CA GLY A 97 -5.84 15.66 -12.49
C GLY A 97 -5.00 15.09 -11.36
N ARG A 98 -5.57 14.14 -10.61
CA ARG A 98 -4.85 13.40 -9.55
C ARG A 98 -3.76 12.50 -10.18
N PRO A 99 -2.54 12.46 -9.63
CA PRO A 99 -1.52 11.51 -10.04
C PRO A 99 -2.05 10.07 -9.93
N ARG A 100 -1.81 9.27 -10.97
CA ARG A 100 -2.17 7.85 -11.02
C ARG A 100 -0.92 7.02 -11.26
N ALA A 101 -0.87 5.85 -10.66
CA ALA A 101 0.19 4.88 -10.86
C ALA A 101 -0.39 3.52 -11.14
N GLU A 102 0.24 2.79 -12.04
CA GLU A 102 -0.10 1.42 -12.40
C GLU A 102 1.11 0.55 -12.07
N VAL A 103 0.93 -0.31 -11.08
CA VAL A 103 1.98 -1.18 -10.55
C VAL A 103 1.69 -2.59 -11.01
N THR A 104 2.56 -3.11 -11.87
CA THR A 104 2.44 -4.47 -12.38
C THR A 104 3.17 -5.42 -11.45
N VAL A 105 2.47 -6.43 -10.96
CA VAL A 105 2.96 -7.42 -10.01
C VAL A 105 2.71 -8.83 -10.55
N THR A 106 3.71 -9.69 -10.42
CA THR A 106 3.60 -11.11 -10.76
C THR A 106 3.57 -11.93 -9.48
N GLY A 107 2.49 -12.67 -9.23
CA GLY A 107 2.35 -13.56 -8.07
C GLY A 107 1.82 -14.92 -8.49
N GLY A 108 2.45 -16.01 -8.05
CA GLY A 108 1.99 -17.37 -8.42
C GLY A 108 1.91 -17.65 -9.93
N GLY A 109 2.75 -17.00 -10.74
CA GLY A 109 2.79 -17.16 -12.20
C GLY A 109 1.79 -16.33 -13.00
N ARG A 110 0.98 -15.50 -12.34
CA ARG A 110 0.04 -14.56 -12.99
C ARG A 110 0.47 -13.12 -12.76
N GLU A 111 0.34 -12.33 -13.81
CA GLU A 111 0.54 -10.88 -13.76
C GLU A 111 -0.76 -10.19 -13.37
N LYS A 112 -0.65 -9.15 -12.54
CA LYS A 112 -1.76 -8.35 -12.03
C LYS A 112 -1.33 -6.90 -12.03
N VAL A 113 -2.20 -6.01 -12.48
CA VAL A 113 -1.94 -4.57 -12.47
C VAL A 113 -2.75 -3.95 -11.34
N LEU A 114 -2.05 -3.36 -10.37
CA LEU A 114 -2.62 -2.56 -9.30
C LEU A 114 -2.70 -1.11 -9.75
N VAL A 115 -3.86 -0.51 -9.56
CA VAL A 115 -4.07 0.91 -9.84
C VAL A 115 -4.02 1.67 -8.55
N LEU A 116 -3.14 2.66 -8.48
CA LEU A 116 -3.01 3.56 -7.34
C LEU A 116 -3.27 5.00 -7.76
N VAL A 117 -3.83 5.78 -6.85
CA VAL A 117 -4.09 7.21 -7.02
C VAL A 117 -3.54 7.95 -5.80
N GLU A 118 -2.96 9.11 -6.02
CA GLU A 118 -2.54 9.98 -4.93
C GLU A 118 -3.74 10.73 -4.35
N GLU A 119 -4.03 10.51 -3.06
CA GLU A 119 -5.08 11.16 -2.28
C GLU A 119 -4.48 11.78 -1.02
N GLY A 120 -4.55 13.11 -0.91
CA GLY A 120 -4.08 13.81 0.29
C GLY A 120 -2.57 13.73 0.55
N GLY A 121 -1.77 13.37 -0.46
CA GLY A 121 -0.32 13.15 -0.35
C GLY A 121 0.08 11.69 -0.12
N ASP A 122 -0.89 10.79 0.01
CA ASP A 122 -0.66 9.34 0.15
C ASP A 122 -1.14 8.59 -1.09
N TRP A 123 -0.39 7.57 -1.50
CA TRP A 123 -0.80 6.68 -2.58
C TRP A 123 -1.76 5.60 -2.08
N ARG A 124 -2.95 5.54 -2.68
CA ARG A 124 -4.02 4.62 -2.31
C ARG A 124 -4.35 3.67 -3.44
N VAL A 125 -4.61 2.40 -3.13
CA VAL A 125 -5.00 1.40 -4.13
C VAL A 125 -6.48 1.58 -4.48
N CYS A 126 -6.76 1.91 -5.74
CA CYS A 126 -8.12 2.07 -6.28
C CYS A 126 -8.59 0.92 -7.16
N GLY A 127 -7.71 0.00 -7.55
CA GLY A 127 -8.10 -1.08 -8.45
C GLY A 127 -7.03 -2.15 -8.61
N GLY A 128 -7.40 -3.22 -9.34
CA GLY A 128 -6.53 -4.39 -9.50
C GLY A 128 -6.58 -5.37 -8.33
N LEU A 129 -7.69 -5.36 -7.58
CA LEU A 129 -7.92 -6.17 -6.38
C LEU A 129 -8.40 -7.57 -6.72
#